data_AF-A0A809XJN0-F1
#
_entry.id   AF-A0A809XJN0-F1
#
_cell.length_a   1.000
_cell.length_b   1.000
_cell.length_c   1.000
_cell.angle_alpha   90.00
_cell.angle_beta   90.00
_cell.angle_gamma   90.00
#
_symmetry.space_group_name_H-M   'P 1'
#
loop_
_entity.id
_entity.type
_entity.pdbx_description
1 polymer ?
#
loop_
_entity_poly.entity_id
_entity_poly.type
_entity_poly.pdbx_seq_one_letter_code
_entity_poly.pdbx_strand_id
1 'polypeptide(L)'
;MKGKQLAHFLRAIAQAVENADDSQIDNLIASLSRLTPNERTTKPSSKPPRQDVDEASLQETLERIGMLSSREEGLKLLEQLDFKRKDLLALAKLRDVHTSKDDSVLRLREKLVERLIGARLNSQAIRGT
;
A
#
# COMPACT_ATOMS: atom_id res chain seq x y z
N MET A 1 30.08 30.84 -0.13
CA MET A 1 29.15 31.15 0.98
C MET A 1 28.00 30.15 1.17
N LYS A 2 27.62 29.35 0.15
CA LYS A 2 26.56 28.32 0.27
C LYS A 2 26.94 27.09 1.12
N GLY A 3 28.22 26.72 1.17
CA GLY A 3 28.68 25.53 1.92
C GLY A 3 28.46 25.61 3.43
N LYS A 4 28.65 26.80 4.04
CA LYS A 4 28.38 26.99 5.48
C LYS A 4 26.88 26.92 5.80
N GLN A 5 26.02 27.45 4.92
CA GLN A 5 24.58 27.39 5.05
C GLN A 5 24.05 25.95 4.90
N LEU A 6 24.58 25.19 3.95
CA LEU A 6 24.25 23.77 3.78
C LEU A 6 24.68 22.95 5.00
N ALA A 7 25.89 23.17 5.51
CA ALA A 7 26.37 22.47 6.71
C ALA A 7 25.50 22.80 7.95
N HIS A 8 25.05 24.04 8.09
CA HIS A 8 24.14 24.44 9.16
C HIS A 8 22.77 23.77 9.01
N PHE A 9 22.23 23.72 7.80
CA PHE A 9 20.97 23.05 7.50
C PHE A 9 21.02 21.54 7.80
N LEU A 10 22.07 20.85 7.34
CA LEU A 10 22.25 19.42 7.60
C LEU A 10 22.40 19.12 9.09
N ARG A 11 23.08 19.98 9.84
CA ARG A 11 23.22 19.83 11.30
C ARG A 11 21.91 20.06 12.04
N ALA A 12 21.09 21.01 11.60
CA ALA A 12 19.75 21.24 12.14
C ALA A 12 18.82 20.05 11.88
N ILE A 13 18.91 19.42 10.70
CA ILE A 13 18.19 18.18 10.41
C ILE A 13 18.66 17.05 11.33
N ALA A 14 19.97 16.87 11.51
CA ALA A 14 20.51 15.83 12.37
C ALA A 14 19.99 15.96 13.83
N GLN A 15 20.00 17.18 14.37
CA GLN A 15 19.47 17.45 15.71
C GLN A 15 17.95 17.22 15.81
N ALA A 16 17.20 17.55 14.75
CA ALA A 16 15.77 17.27 14.71
C ALA A 16 15.48 15.77 14.68
N VAL A 17 16.29 14.98 13.97
CA VAL A 17 16.16 13.51 13.91
C VAL A 17 16.55 12.87 15.26
N GLU A 18 17.59 13.36 15.94
CA GLU A 18 18.01 12.84 17.26
C GLU A 18 16.95 13.01 18.35
N ASN A 19 16.03 13.97 18.21
CA ASN A 19 14.98 14.27 19.19
C ASN A 19 13.58 13.88 18.70
N ALA A 20 13.47 13.28 17.51
CA ALA A 20 12.21 12.84 16.95
C ALA A 20 11.83 11.44 17.44
N ASP A 21 10.54 11.19 17.58
CA ASP A 21 10.04 9.83 17.79
C ASP A 21 9.95 9.07 16.45
N ASP A 22 9.85 7.74 16.52
CA ASP A 22 9.81 6.86 15.35
C ASP A 22 8.71 7.26 14.35
N SER A 23 7.56 7.74 14.85
CA SER A 23 6.43 8.15 14.01
C SER A 23 6.71 9.45 13.24
N GLN A 24 7.45 10.38 13.83
CA GLN A 24 7.89 11.61 13.19
C GLN A 24 8.95 11.33 12.12
N ILE A 25 9.85 10.38 12.39
CA ILE A 25 10.86 9.93 11.42
C ILE A 25 10.19 9.27 10.21
N ASP A 26 9.22 8.39 10.43
CA ASP A 26 8.46 7.73 9.35
C ASP A 26 7.71 8.75 8.48
N ASN A 27 7.07 9.73 9.11
CA ASN A 27 6.37 10.81 8.39
C ASN A 27 7.32 11.69 7.57
N LEU A 28 8.53 11.94 8.07
CA LEU A 28 9.57 12.67 7.36
C LEU A 28 10.06 11.88 6.13
N ILE A 29 10.33 10.59 6.29
CA ILE A 29 10.76 9.69 5.20
C ILE A 29 9.69 9.61 4.11
N ALA A 30 8.42 9.46 4.50
CA ALA A 30 7.30 9.43 3.56
C ALA A 30 7.15 10.75 2.79
N SER A 31 7.39 11.87 3.46
CA SER A 31 7.31 13.20 2.84
C SER A 31 8.46 13.49 1.88
N LEU A 32 9.68 13.07 2.22
CA LEU A 32 10.84 13.20 1.34
C LEU A 32 10.73 12.30 0.10
N SER A 33 10.21 11.08 0.27
CA SER A 33 9.99 10.12 -0.82
C SER A 33 8.95 10.61 -1.84
N ARG A 34 8.01 11.47 -1.43
CA ARG A 34 7.03 12.13 -2.31
C ARG A 34 7.63 13.28 -3.14
N LEU A 35 8.74 13.87 -2.69
CA LEU A 35 9.38 15.03 -3.33
C LEU A 35 10.38 14.65 -4.42
N THR A 36 10.79 13.38 -4.51
CA THR A 36 11.65 12.87 -5.58
C THR A 36 10.85 11.93 -6.48
N PRO A 37 10.35 12.39 -7.64
CA PRO A 37 9.88 11.47 -8.66
C PRO A 37 11.13 10.89 -9.32
N ASN A 38 11.64 9.78 -8.81
CA ASN A 38 12.53 8.98 -9.65
C ASN A 38 12.38 7.48 -9.47
N GLU A 39 12.50 6.86 -10.63
CA GLU A 39 12.42 5.46 -10.97
C GLU A 39 13.26 4.57 -10.08
N ARG A 40 12.74 3.35 -9.88
CA ARG A 40 13.48 2.09 -9.66
C ARG A 40 14.79 2.23 -8.88
N THR A 41 14.84 1.70 -7.65
CA THR A 41 15.68 0.52 -7.35
C THR A 41 15.64 0.10 -5.88
N THR A 42 15.58 -1.21 -5.71
CA THR A 42 16.19 -2.03 -4.65
C THR A 42 15.87 -1.74 -3.19
N LYS A 43 15.05 -2.64 -2.63
CA LYS A 43 15.04 -3.05 -1.22
C LYS A 43 16.47 -3.08 -0.65
N PRO A 44 16.62 -2.59 0.58
CA PRO A 44 16.80 -3.54 1.66
C PRO A 44 15.96 -3.14 2.89
N SER A 45 15.25 -4.11 3.47
CA SER A 45 15.36 -4.39 4.92
C SER A 45 14.30 -5.39 5.39
N SER A 46 14.81 -6.29 6.22
CA SER A 46 14.15 -7.01 7.32
C SER A 46 12.69 -6.64 7.58
N LYS A 47 11.78 -7.50 7.14
CA LYS A 47 10.44 -7.54 7.73
C LYS A 47 10.57 -8.07 9.17
N PRO A 48 10.00 -7.37 10.18
CA PRO A 48 9.76 -8.01 11.47
C PRO A 48 8.90 -9.27 11.27
N PRO A 49 8.94 -10.25 12.18
CA PRO A 49 8.07 -11.42 12.09
C PRO A 49 6.62 -10.93 12.00
N ARG A 50 5.98 -11.21 10.87
CA ARG A 50 4.61 -10.77 10.60
C ARG A 50 3.69 -11.32 11.67
N GLN A 51 3.07 -10.42 12.44
CA GLN A 51 1.85 -10.76 13.17
C GLN A 51 0.82 -11.27 12.17
N ASP A 52 0.05 -12.28 12.59
CA ASP A 52 -1.08 -12.76 11.80
C ASP A 52 -2.04 -11.59 11.52
N VAL A 53 -2.47 -11.49 10.26
CA VAL A 53 -3.40 -10.43 9.84
C VAL A 53 -4.73 -10.68 10.55
N ASP A 54 -5.15 -9.74 11.38
CA ASP A 54 -6.43 -9.82 12.08
C ASP A 54 -7.60 -9.41 11.18
N GLU A 55 -8.82 -9.75 11.61
CA GLU A 55 -10.04 -9.49 10.83
C GLU A 55 -10.30 -7.99 10.62
N ALA A 56 -9.92 -7.15 11.59
CA ALA A 56 -10.02 -5.69 11.49
C ALA A 56 -9.16 -5.14 10.35
N SER A 57 -7.91 -5.62 10.24
CA SER A 57 -6.98 -5.24 9.17
C SER A 57 -7.48 -5.69 7.79
N LEU A 58 -8.12 -6.87 7.72
CA LEU A 58 -8.75 -7.35 6.49
C LEU A 58 -9.91 -6.44 6.08
N GLN A 59 -10.76 -6.04 7.03
CA GLN A 59 -11.90 -5.17 6.77
C GLN A 59 -11.45 -3.77 6.29
N GLU A 60 -10.47 -3.17 6.97
CA GLU A 60 -9.89 -1.88 6.56
C GLU A 60 -9.32 -1.96 5.13
N THR A 61 -8.65 -3.06 4.81
CA THR A 61 -8.11 -3.27 3.47
C THR A 61 -9.21 -3.30 2.40
N LEU A 62 -10.34 -3.96 2.69
CA LEU A 62 -11.47 -4.02 1.77
C LEU A 62 -12.09 -2.64 1.51
N GLU A 63 -12.20 -1.83 2.56
CA GLU A 63 -12.71 -0.46 2.45
C GLU A 63 -11.76 0.41 1.62
N ARG A 64 -10.45 0.33 1.89
CA ARG A 64 -9.42 1.04 1.12
C ARG A 64 -9.49 0.68 -0.36
N ILE A 65 -9.55 -0.60 -0.71
CA ILE A 65 -9.62 -1.05 -2.11
C ILE A 65 -10.89 -0.52 -2.79
N GLY A 66 -12.03 -0.53 -2.11
CA GLY A 66 -13.30 -0.03 -2.66
C GLY A 66 -13.29 1.46 -3.01
N MET A 67 -12.43 2.26 -2.38
CA MET A 67 -12.28 3.69 -2.65
C MET A 67 -11.31 4.02 -3.79
N LEU A 68 -10.53 3.06 -4.28
CA LEU A 68 -9.53 3.29 -5.33
C LEU A 68 -10.18 3.56 -6.68
N SER A 69 -9.49 4.34 -7.51
CA SER A 69 -10.03 4.84 -8.77
C SER A 69 -9.75 3.92 -9.96
N SER A 70 -8.79 3.01 -9.85
CA SER A 70 -8.48 2.04 -10.92
C SER A 70 -8.27 0.61 -10.42
N ARG A 71 -8.37 -0.34 -11.35
CA ARG A 71 -8.04 -1.75 -11.10
C ARG A 71 -6.54 -1.92 -10.84
N GLU A 72 -5.67 -1.17 -11.53
CA GLU A 72 -4.22 -1.24 -11.29
C GLU A 72 -3.85 -0.76 -9.88
N GLU A 73 -4.50 0.29 -9.37
CA GLU A 73 -4.28 0.76 -8.00
C GLU A 73 -4.64 -0.32 -6.97
N GLY A 74 -5.76 -1.02 -7.17
CA GLY A 74 -6.19 -2.12 -6.30
C GLY A 74 -5.21 -3.29 -6.29
N LEU A 75 -4.71 -3.67 -7.47
CA LEU A 75 -3.69 -4.73 -7.59
C LEU A 75 -2.39 -4.31 -6.89
N LYS A 76 -1.95 -3.08 -7.12
CA LYS A 76 -0.73 -2.53 -6.51
C LYS A 76 -0.83 -2.49 -4.98
N LEU A 77 -1.97 -2.10 -4.43
CA LEU A 77 -2.19 -2.11 -2.97
C LEU A 77 -2.09 -3.54 -2.40
N LEU A 78 -2.74 -4.53 -3.04
CA LEU A 78 -2.67 -5.93 -2.61
C LEU A 78 -1.27 -6.54 -2.75
N GLU A 79 -0.46 -6.06 -3.70
CA GLU A 79 0.95 -6.41 -3.84
C GLU A 79 1.80 -5.80 -2.72
N GLN A 80 1.56 -4.54 -2.37
CA GLN A 80 2.29 -3.82 -1.31
C GLN A 80 2.06 -4.41 0.09
N LEU A 81 0.82 -4.82 0.38
CA LEU A 81 0.47 -5.51 1.63
C LEU A 81 1.15 -6.89 1.74
N ASP A 82 1.59 -7.46 0.61
CA ASP A 82 2.27 -8.75 0.48
C ASP A 82 1.51 -9.85 1.25
N PHE A 83 0.18 -9.86 1.10
CA PHE A 83 -0.71 -10.87 1.65
C PHE A 83 -0.39 -12.25 1.08
N LYS A 84 -0.38 -13.25 1.95
CA LYS A 84 -0.26 -14.66 1.55
C LYS A 84 -1.59 -15.13 0.98
N ARG A 85 -1.56 -16.28 0.31
CA ARG A 85 -2.76 -16.95 -0.21
C ARG A 85 -3.86 -17.09 0.86
N LYS A 86 -3.50 -17.42 2.11
CA LYS A 86 -4.46 -17.56 3.22
C LYS A 86 -5.23 -16.25 3.48
N ASP A 87 -4.55 -15.12 3.45
CA ASP A 87 -5.13 -13.80 3.75
C ASP A 87 -6.05 -13.37 2.59
N LEU A 88 -5.62 -13.61 1.34
CA LEU A 88 -6.44 -13.36 0.15
C LEU A 88 -7.72 -14.22 0.12
N LEU A 89 -7.65 -15.47 0.58
CA LEU A 89 -8.83 -16.33 0.73
C LEU A 89 -9.77 -15.82 1.82
N ALA A 90 -9.23 -15.28 2.92
CA ALA A 90 -10.04 -14.66 3.97
C ALA A 90 -10.77 -13.42 3.44
N LEU A 91 -10.07 -12.52 2.71
CA LEU A 91 -10.70 -11.40 2.02
C LEU A 91 -11.78 -11.85 1.04
N ALA A 92 -11.50 -12.90 0.27
CA ALA A 92 -12.45 -13.42 -0.72
C ALA A 92 -13.72 -13.91 -0.03
N LYS A 93 -13.60 -14.59 1.12
CA LYS A 93 -14.74 -15.01 1.94
C LYS A 93 -15.54 -13.82 2.47
N LEU A 94 -14.88 -12.77 2.97
CA LEU A 94 -15.53 -11.56 3.50
C LEU A 94 -16.34 -10.78 2.43
N ARG A 95 -15.97 -10.90 1.16
CA ARG A 95 -16.64 -10.22 0.03
C ARG A 95 -17.40 -11.13 -0.92
N ASP A 96 -17.62 -12.37 -0.49
CA ASP A 96 -18.35 -13.37 -1.26
C ASP A 96 -17.80 -13.54 -2.68
N VAL A 97 -16.47 -13.64 -2.78
CA VAL A 97 -15.74 -13.87 -4.03
C VAL A 97 -15.50 -15.37 -4.18
N HIS A 98 -15.91 -15.92 -5.32
CA HIS A 98 -15.71 -17.32 -5.63
C HIS A 98 -14.21 -17.67 -5.83
N THR A 99 -13.73 -18.68 -5.09
CA THR A 99 -12.34 -19.16 -5.15
C THR A 99 -12.25 -20.65 -5.47
N SER A 100 -11.27 -21.03 -6.28
CA SER A 100 -10.88 -22.41 -6.58
C SER A 100 -9.57 -22.78 -5.87
N LYS A 101 -9.33 -24.09 -5.67
CA LYS A 101 -8.06 -24.60 -5.14
C LYS A 101 -6.88 -24.26 -6.05
N ASP A 102 -7.10 -24.20 -7.35
CA ASP A 102 -6.07 -23.91 -8.35
C ASP A 102 -5.87 -22.42 -8.61
N ASP A 103 -6.62 -21.55 -7.93
CA ASP A 103 -6.42 -20.11 -8.05
C ASP A 103 -5.03 -19.72 -7.52
N SER A 104 -4.25 -19.10 -8.41
CA SER A 104 -2.99 -18.46 -8.08
C SER A 104 -3.20 -17.21 -7.21
N VAL A 105 -2.15 -16.76 -6.52
CA VAL A 105 -2.18 -15.51 -5.74
C VAL A 105 -2.59 -14.33 -6.62
N LEU A 106 -2.05 -14.24 -7.84
CA LEU A 106 -2.43 -13.20 -8.79
C LEU A 106 -3.92 -13.30 -9.14
N ARG A 107 -4.42 -14.51 -9.43
CA ARG A 107 -5.84 -14.70 -9.77
C ARG A 107 -6.78 -14.32 -8.64
N LEU A 108 -6.40 -14.60 -7.39
CA LEU A 108 -7.16 -14.16 -6.22
C LEU A 108 -7.21 -12.64 -6.10
N ARG A 109 -6.09 -11.95 -6.34
CA ARG A 109 -6.04 -10.47 -6.34
C ARG A 109 -6.93 -9.87 -7.42
N GLU A 110 -6.85 -10.38 -8.65
CA GLU A 110 -7.71 -9.93 -9.76
C GLU A 110 -9.20 -10.07 -9.42
N LYS A 111 -9.61 -11.24 -8.90
CA LYS A 111 -10.99 -11.49 -8.51
C LYS A 111 -11.49 -10.53 -7.41
N LEU A 112 -10.65 -10.28 -6.41
CA LEU A 112 -10.95 -9.33 -5.33
C LEU A 112 -11.12 -7.90 -5.88
N VAL A 113 -10.19 -7.44 -6.71
CA VAL A 113 -10.22 -6.11 -7.32
C VAL A 113 -11.44 -5.94 -8.22
N GLU A 114 -11.77 -6.95 -9.04
CA GLU A 114 -12.96 -6.90 -9.90
C GLU A 114 -14.24 -6.83 -9.07
N ARG A 115 -14.33 -7.61 -7.99
CA ARG A 115 -15.49 -7.58 -7.10
C ARG A 115 -15.67 -6.23 -6.41
N LEU A 116 -14.59 -5.62 -5.96
CA LEU A 116 -14.60 -4.41 -5.14
C LEU A 116 -14.75 -3.12 -5.96
N ILE A 117 -14.08 -3.05 -7.12
CA ILE A 117 -13.97 -1.82 -7.90
C ILE A 117 -14.72 -1.94 -9.24
N GLY A 118 -14.77 -3.15 -9.82
CA GLY A 118 -15.25 -3.37 -11.17
C GLY A 118 -16.68 -2.92 -11.42
N ALA A 119 -17.59 -3.17 -10.49
CA ALA A 119 -19.00 -2.74 -10.59
C ALA A 119 -19.13 -1.20 -10.71
N ARG A 120 -18.35 -0.46 -9.91
CA ARG A 120 -18.34 1.01 -9.93
C ARG A 120 -17.78 1.54 -11.25
N LEU A 121 -16.64 0.99 -11.69
CA LEU A 121 -15.99 1.42 -12.94
C LEU A 121 -16.85 1.13 -14.16
N ASN A 122 -17.48 -0.05 -14.21
CA ASN A 122 -18.38 -0.41 -15.30
C ASN A 122 -19.59 0.53 -15.33
N SER A 123 -20.15 0.87 -14.16
CA SER A 123 -21.25 1.85 -14.08
C SER A 123 -20.83 3.26 -14.52
N GLN A 124 -19.60 3.69 -14.23
CA GLN A 124 -19.09 5.00 -14.68
C GLN A 124 -18.86 5.02 -16.20
N ALA A 125 -18.25 3.96 -16.74
CA ALA A 125 -18.01 3.84 -18.18
C ALA A 125 -19.30 3.84 -18.99
N ILE A 126 -20.37 3.20 -18.49
CA ILE A 126 -21.69 3.21 -19.14
C ILE A 126 -22.34 4.61 -19.08
N ARG A 127 -22.13 5.35 -17.98
CA ARG A 127 -22.70 6.70 -17.79
C ARG A 127 -21.94 7.80 -18.54
N GLY A 128 -20.75 7.51 -19.06
CA GLY A 128 -19.93 8.45 -19.84
C GLY A 128 -19.42 9.64 -19.03
N THR A 129 -19.26 9.49 -17.72
CA THR A 129 -18.66 10.51 -16.84
C THR A 129 -17.15 10.50 -16.90
#